data_AF-A0ABD2P5X6-F1
#
_entry.id   AF-A0ABD2P5X6-F1
#
_cell.length_a   1.000
_cell.length_b   1.000
_cell.length_c   1.000
_cell.angle_alpha   90.00
_cell.angle_beta   90.00
_cell.angle_gamma   90.00
#
_symmetry.space_group_name_H-M   'P 1'
#
loop_
_entity.id
_entity.type
_entity.pdbx_description
1 polymer ?
#
loop_
_entity_poly.entity_id
_entity_poly.type
_entity_poly.pdbx_seq_one_letter_code
_entity_poly.pdbx_strand_id
1 'polypeptide(L)'
;RKKGESFPWLKNMREFRKGKAVNLLNNFDTHFNDFPKAKYDEHYGGDKPFSEAESNIIRDYILEIKENVAAVFLLFSSTKDDAITFPFAYTREKHESWILQEQLATHALRTAWNVSHNPIVVLSTAEYGGLEGGRMDDWLIETLQKSIVLNVQLTYSLRASDNNETLKSLNRKIRTLLKRLIIGSYRDKYLRYQIRSAALREEVFKFSWRKIMK
;
A
#
# COMPACT_ATOMS: atom_id res chain seq x y z
N ARG A 1 26.66 10.27 18.05
CA ARG A 1 25.56 9.26 18.12
C ARG A 1 26.18 7.91 18.45
N LYS A 2 25.66 7.16 19.44
CA LYS A 2 26.32 5.95 19.96
C LYS A 2 26.28 4.82 18.93
N LYS A 3 27.42 4.13 18.77
CA LYS A 3 27.57 2.87 18.03
C LYS A 3 26.62 1.84 18.66
N GLY A 4 25.61 1.36 17.94
CA GLY A 4 24.74 0.26 18.41
C GLY A 4 23.23 0.48 18.34
N GLU A 5 22.73 1.67 17.97
CA GLU A 5 21.31 1.84 17.66
C GLU A 5 21.05 1.39 16.22
N SER A 6 20.53 0.17 16.03
CA SER A 6 19.94 -0.22 14.76
C SER A 6 18.73 0.67 14.51
N PHE A 7 18.77 1.46 13.43
CA PHE A 7 17.57 2.05 12.83
C PHE A 7 16.50 0.93 12.68
N PRO A 8 15.19 1.19 12.89
CA PRO A 8 14.19 0.20 12.48
C PRO A 8 14.40 -0.07 10.99
N TRP A 9 14.78 -1.30 10.68
CA TRP A 9 15.23 -1.67 9.35
C TRP A 9 14.06 -1.68 8.36
N LEU A 10 14.07 -0.78 7.37
CA LEU A 10 12.98 -0.60 6.38
C LEU A 10 13.28 -1.21 5.00
N LYS A 11 14.55 -1.56 4.73
CA LYS A 11 15.03 -1.99 3.41
C LYS A 11 15.14 -3.52 3.33
N ASN A 12 15.36 -4.09 2.16
CA ASN A 12 15.66 -5.51 2.04
C ASN A 12 17.08 -5.83 2.56
N MET A 13 17.39 -7.09 2.84
CA MET A 13 18.67 -7.48 3.45
C MET A 13 19.85 -7.53 2.46
N ARG A 14 19.67 -7.12 1.20
CA ARG A 14 20.71 -7.20 0.17
C ARG A 14 21.93 -6.37 0.56
N GLU A 15 23.05 -7.05 0.76
CA GLU A 15 24.35 -6.47 1.09
C GLU A 15 24.26 -5.33 2.14
N PHE A 16 23.46 -5.48 3.20
CA PHE A 16 23.20 -4.44 4.22
C PHE A 16 24.48 -3.72 4.68
N ARG A 17 25.54 -4.49 4.97
CA ARG A 17 26.83 -3.96 5.43
C ARG A 17 27.59 -3.13 4.39
N LYS A 18 27.23 -3.24 3.10
CA LYS A 18 27.80 -2.44 1.99
C LYS A 18 26.90 -1.25 1.61
N GLY A 19 25.80 -1.02 2.31
CA GLY A 19 24.89 0.11 2.06
C GLY A 19 24.05 -0.02 0.79
N LYS A 20 23.90 -1.22 0.22
CA LYS A 20 23.09 -1.43 -1.01
C LYS A 20 21.70 -2.01 -0.77
N ALA A 21 21.25 -2.01 0.48
CA ALA A 21 19.90 -2.42 0.79
C ALA A 21 18.91 -1.46 0.14
N VAL A 22 17.86 -2.01 -0.45
CA VAL A 22 16.88 -1.32 -1.28
C VAL A 22 15.55 -1.22 -0.54
N ASN A 23 14.91 -0.06 -0.61
CA ASN A 23 13.52 0.09 -0.22
C ASN A 23 12.64 -0.55 -1.29
N LEU A 24 12.03 -1.69 -0.94
CA LEU A 24 11.20 -2.45 -1.87
C LEU A 24 9.99 -1.65 -2.33
N LEU A 25 9.49 -0.70 -1.53
CA LEU A 25 8.36 0.14 -1.94
C LEU A 25 8.75 1.07 -3.09
N ASN A 26 10.01 1.50 -3.20
CA ASN A 26 10.53 2.43 -4.20
C ASN A 26 11.29 1.73 -5.36
N ASN A 27 11.15 0.41 -5.55
CA ASN A 27 11.87 -0.37 -6.57
C ASN A 27 11.04 -0.69 -7.83
N PHE A 28 10.05 0.13 -8.17
CA PHE A 28 9.14 -0.09 -9.31
C PHE A 28 9.40 0.87 -10.47
N ASP A 29 9.02 0.47 -11.68
CA ASP A 29 9.25 1.26 -12.91
C ASP A 29 8.17 2.32 -13.13
N THR A 30 8.11 3.29 -12.23
CA THR A 30 7.27 4.49 -12.36
C THR A 30 8.07 5.68 -11.85
N HIS A 31 8.37 6.64 -12.73
CA HIS A 31 9.13 7.84 -12.36
C HIS A 31 10.41 7.55 -11.54
N PHE A 32 11.05 6.40 -11.77
CA PHE A 32 12.08 5.84 -10.88
C PHE A 32 13.30 6.75 -10.76
N ASN A 33 13.69 7.40 -11.86
CA ASN A 33 14.86 8.27 -11.93
C ASN A 33 14.54 9.75 -11.71
N ASP A 34 13.28 10.12 -11.52
CA ASP A 34 12.86 11.52 -11.38
C ASP A 34 13.23 12.08 -10.01
N PHE A 35 13.33 11.19 -9.00
CA PHE A 35 13.67 11.52 -7.62
C PHE A 35 14.80 10.63 -7.10
N PRO A 36 16.02 10.74 -7.66
CA PRO A 36 17.11 9.84 -7.33
C PRO A 36 17.50 9.95 -5.85
N LYS A 37 17.69 8.80 -5.21
CA LYS A 37 18.08 8.69 -3.80
C LYS A 37 19.46 8.06 -3.67
N ALA A 38 20.25 8.54 -2.71
CA ALA A 38 21.56 7.96 -2.42
C ALA A 38 21.42 6.55 -1.83
N LYS A 39 22.43 5.68 -1.99
CA LYS A 39 22.38 4.28 -1.52
C LYS A 39 22.07 4.11 -0.03
N TYR A 40 22.51 5.09 0.77
CA TYR A 40 22.32 5.12 2.22
C TYR A 40 20.97 5.71 2.65
N ASP A 41 20.21 6.29 1.71
CA ASP A 41 18.87 6.83 1.95
C ASP A 41 17.89 5.68 2.28
N GLU A 42 16.89 5.98 3.10
CA GLU A 42 15.85 5.02 3.48
C GLU A 42 14.84 4.78 2.35
N HIS A 43 14.73 5.71 1.41
CA HIS A 43 13.93 5.62 0.18
C HIS A 43 14.76 5.18 -1.03
N TYR A 44 15.98 4.66 -0.83
CA TYR A 44 16.81 4.18 -1.92
C TYR A 44 16.13 3.04 -2.68
N GLY A 45 15.66 3.33 -3.88
CA GLY A 45 14.94 2.39 -4.75
C GLY A 45 15.82 1.39 -5.49
N GLY A 46 17.15 1.41 -5.34
CA GLY A 46 18.06 0.51 -6.07
C GLY A 46 18.76 1.17 -7.25
N ASP A 47 19.61 0.41 -7.95
CA ASP A 47 20.39 0.93 -9.10
C ASP A 47 19.56 1.01 -10.39
N LYS A 48 18.42 0.30 -10.46
CA LYS A 48 17.47 0.30 -11.58
C LYS A 48 16.10 -0.18 -11.10
N PRO A 49 14.99 0.13 -11.80
CA PRO A 49 13.69 -0.42 -11.44
C PRO A 49 13.72 -1.95 -11.50
N PHE A 50 12.98 -2.59 -10.59
CA PHE A 50 12.91 -4.04 -10.44
C PHE A 50 14.30 -4.71 -10.27
N SER A 51 15.23 -4.04 -9.57
CA SER A 51 16.54 -4.62 -9.27
C SER A 51 16.50 -5.76 -8.24
N GLU A 52 15.40 -5.88 -7.49
CA GLU A 52 15.22 -6.84 -6.41
C GLU A 52 14.31 -8.00 -6.82
N ALA A 53 14.60 -9.21 -6.34
CA ALA A 53 13.81 -10.39 -6.70
C ALA A 53 12.36 -10.26 -6.22
N GLU A 54 12.15 -9.64 -5.06
CA GLU A 54 10.84 -9.43 -4.45
C GLU A 54 9.95 -8.52 -5.30
N SER A 55 10.50 -7.43 -5.85
CA SER A 55 9.74 -6.52 -6.73
C SER A 55 9.50 -7.14 -8.11
N ASN A 56 10.45 -7.93 -8.64
CA ASN A 56 10.27 -8.69 -9.88
C ASN A 56 9.09 -9.68 -9.77
N ILE A 57 8.98 -10.42 -8.67
CA ILE A 57 7.88 -11.38 -8.48
C ILE A 57 6.52 -10.66 -8.51
N ILE A 58 6.43 -9.50 -7.85
CA ILE A 58 5.18 -8.71 -7.83
C ILE A 58 4.90 -8.16 -9.23
N ARG A 59 5.91 -7.65 -9.93
CA ARG A 59 5.78 -7.21 -11.32
C ARG A 59 5.20 -8.31 -12.19
N ASP A 60 5.83 -9.47 -12.17
CA ASP A 60 5.49 -10.59 -13.06
C ASP A 60 4.06 -11.06 -12.79
N TYR A 61 3.68 -11.20 -11.52
CA TYR A 61 2.32 -11.55 -11.14
C TYR A 61 1.28 -10.51 -11.59
N ILE A 62 1.54 -9.22 -11.35
CA ILE A 62 0.62 -8.14 -11.75
C ILE A 62 0.49 -8.07 -13.27
N LEU A 63 1.58 -8.20 -14.02
CA LEU A 63 1.56 -8.22 -15.48
C LEU A 63 0.82 -9.45 -16.04
N GLU A 64 0.86 -10.58 -15.34
CA GLU A 64 0.09 -11.79 -15.70
C GLU A 64 -1.41 -11.57 -15.53
N ILE A 65 -1.84 -10.87 -14.46
CA ILE A 65 -3.27 -10.71 -14.13
C ILE A 65 -3.91 -9.40 -14.63
N LYS A 66 -3.13 -8.41 -15.11
CA LYS A 66 -3.62 -7.04 -15.36
C LYS A 66 -4.83 -6.94 -16.28
N GLU A 67 -4.93 -7.79 -17.29
CA GLU A 67 -6.03 -7.76 -18.26
C GLU A 67 -7.36 -8.27 -17.65
N ASN A 68 -7.26 -9.05 -16.58
CA ASN A 68 -8.38 -9.79 -15.99
C ASN A 68 -8.84 -9.22 -14.65
N VAL A 69 -8.24 -8.12 -14.18
CA VAL A 69 -8.41 -7.66 -12.80
C VAL A 69 -8.81 -6.19 -12.73
N ALA A 70 -10.03 -5.97 -12.23
CA ALA A 70 -10.38 -4.76 -11.49
C ALA A 70 -10.34 -5.11 -10.00
N ALA A 71 -9.28 -4.67 -9.30
CA ALA A 71 -9.07 -5.01 -7.89
C ALA A 71 -8.87 -3.79 -7.01
N VAL A 72 -9.02 -4.05 -5.70
CA VAL A 72 -8.60 -3.14 -4.64
C VAL A 72 -7.26 -3.66 -4.11
N PHE A 73 -6.20 -2.90 -4.33
CA PHE A 73 -4.89 -3.15 -3.75
C PHE A 73 -4.78 -2.38 -2.45
N LEU A 74 -4.43 -3.10 -1.38
CA LEU A 74 -4.24 -2.53 -0.05
C LEU A 74 -2.80 -2.79 0.38
N LEU A 75 -2.03 -1.73 0.50
CA LEU A 75 -0.66 -1.76 0.98
C LEU A 75 -0.68 -1.38 2.45
N PHE A 76 -0.09 -2.19 3.33
CA PHE A 76 -0.07 -1.91 4.76
C PHE A 76 1.34 -1.52 5.19
N SER A 77 1.47 -0.36 5.82
CA SER A 77 2.73 0.13 6.38
C SER A 77 2.52 0.59 7.83
N SER A 78 3.61 0.59 8.59
CA SER A 78 3.63 1.16 9.94
C SER A 78 4.32 2.52 9.91
N THR A 79 3.75 3.50 10.57
CA THR A 79 4.20 4.90 10.56
C THR A 79 3.99 5.55 11.95
N LYS A 80 4.30 6.84 12.09
CA LYS A 80 3.99 7.63 13.28
C LYS A 80 2.54 8.08 13.31
N ASP A 81 1.94 8.34 12.14
CA ASP A 81 0.60 8.91 12.02
C ASP A 81 -0.32 8.03 11.17
N ASP A 82 -1.52 7.73 11.67
CA ASP A 82 -2.51 6.93 10.94
C ASP A 82 -2.99 7.70 9.69
N ALA A 83 -2.81 7.10 8.51
CA ALA A 83 -3.27 7.66 7.25
C ALA A 83 -3.75 6.58 6.28
N ILE A 84 -4.70 6.94 5.41
CA ILE A 84 -4.95 6.19 4.18
C ILE A 84 -4.55 7.11 3.04
N THR A 85 -3.51 6.73 2.31
CA THR A 85 -3.06 7.49 1.15
C THR A 85 -3.41 6.80 -0.15
N PHE A 86 -3.52 7.58 -1.22
CA PHE A 86 -3.74 7.11 -2.57
C PHE A 86 -2.71 7.75 -3.52
N PRO A 87 -2.37 7.07 -4.64
CA PRO A 87 -1.50 7.64 -5.67
C PRO A 87 -1.95 9.04 -6.15
N PHE A 88 -1.05 9.91 -6.56
CA PHE A 88 0.37 9.65 -6.80
C PHE A 88 1.29 10.11 -5.66
N ALA A 89 2.52 9.60 -5.66
CA ALA A 89 3.63 10.13 -4.89
C ALA A 89 4.62 10.92 -5.75
N TYR A 90 4.79 10.59 -7.03
CA TYR A 90 5.72 11.31 -7.92
C TYR A 90 5.19 12.69 -8.34
N THR A 91 3.88 12.93 -8.20
CA THR A 91 3.20 14.18 -8.54
C THR A 91 2.08 14.51 -7.55
N ARG A 92 1.68 15.78 -7.51
CA ARG A 92 0.46 16.23 -6.79
C ARG A 92 -0.80 16.19 -7.66
N GLU A 93 -0.64 15.86 -8.94
CA GLU A 93 -1.77 15.57 -9.81
C GLU A 93 -2.50 14.31 -9.31
N LYS A 94 -3.80 14.26 -9.57
CA LYS A 94 -4.66 13.18 -9.09
C LYS A 94 -5.05 12.27 -10.25
N HIS A 95 -4.89 10.96 -10.08
CA HIS A 95 -5.40 9.96 -11.02
C HIS A 95 -6.92 10.06 -11.17
N GLU A 96 -7.50 9.70 -12.32
CA GLU A 96 -8.95 9.82 -12.57
C GLU A 96 -9.84 9.11 -11.53
N SER A 97 -9.31 8.05 -10.90
CA SER A 97 -10.01 7.29 -9.86
C SER A 97 -9.90 7.90 -8.45
N TRP A 98 -9.24 9.04 -8.26
CA TRP A 98 -8.96 9.62 -6.93
C TRP A 98 -10.23 9.85 -6.10
N ILE A 99 -11.31 10.33 -6.71
CA ILE A 99 -12.59 10.58 -6.02
C ILE A 99 -13.11 9.27 -5.42
N LEU A 100 -13.04 8.19 -6.19
CA LEU A 100 -13.52 6.89 -5.77
C LEU A 100 -12.66 6.30 -4.65
N GLN A 101 -11.34 6.49 -4.73
CA GLN A 101 -10.37 6.09 -3.71
C GLN A 101 -10.61 6.84 -2.39
N GLU A 102 -10.79 8.16 -2.45
CA GLU A 102 -11.09 9.01 -1.29
C GLU A 102 -12.45 8.66 -0.66
N GLN A 103 -13.48 8.43 -1.47
CA GLN A 103 -14.80 8.00 -0.99
C GLN A 103 -14.74 6.64 -0.28
N LEU A 104 -14.04 5.67 -0.86
CA LEU A 104 -13.88 4.34 -0.26
C LEU A 104 -13.10 4.43 1.05
N ALA A 105 -11.98 5.17 1.08
CA ALA A 105 -11.19 5.40 2.27
C ALA A 105 -12.04 6.07 3.37
N THR A 106 -12.71 7.17 3.05
CA THR A 106 -13.58 7.91 3.98
C THR A 106 -14.71 7.04 4.52
N HIS A 107 -15.33 6.22 3.66
CA HIS A 107 -16.37 5.28 4.08
C HIS A 107 -15.83 4.25 5.08
N ALA A 108 -14.66 3.66 4.80
CA ALA A 108 -14.00 2.73 5.71
C ALA A 108 -13.68 3.40 7.06
N LEU A 109 -13.20 4.65 7.04
CA LEU A 109 -12.89 5.41 8.25
C LEU A 109 -14.09 5.72 9.13
N ARG A 110 -15.19 6.21 8.56
CA ARG A 110 -16.42 6.50 9.33
C ARG A 110 -16.90 5.28 10.12
N THR A 111 -16.65 4.08 9.60
CA THR A 111 -17.01 2.83 10.27
C THR A 111 -15.93 2.29 11.21
N ALA A 112 -14.66 2.66 11.02
CA ALA A 112 -13.53 2.27 11.85
C ALA A 112 -13.22 3.25 12.99
N TRP A 113 -13.77 4.48 12.94
CA TRP A 113 -13.69 5.50 14.00
C TRP A 113 -14.13 4.95 15.37
N ASN A 114 -15.09 4.02 15.39
CA ASN A 114 -15.54 3.32 16.60
C ASN A 114 -14.49 2.37 17.22
N VAL A 115 -13.31 2.21 16.60
CA VAL A 115 -12.23 1.30 17.03
C VAL A 115 -10.92 2.05 17.33
N SER A 116 -10.76 3.28 16.82
CA SER A 116 -9.48 4.00 16.80
C SER A 116 -9.70 5.45 17.22
N HIS A 117 -9.23 5.83 18.41
CA HIS A 117 -9.31 7.19 18.92
C HIS A 117 -8.34 8.17 18.24
N ASN A 118 -7.50 7.69 17.32
CA ASN A 118 -6.63 8.54 16.50
C ASN A 118 -7.38 8.95 15.22
N PRO A 119 -7.35 10.23 14.85
CA PRO A 119 -7.85 10.66 13.56
C PRO A 119 -6.99 10.05 12.45
N ILE A 120 -7.64 9.31 11.54
CA ILE A 120 -6.99 8.81 10.33
C ILE A 120 -7.24 9.83 9.24
N VAL A 121 -6.18 10.34 8.63
CA VAL A 121 -6.27 11.31 7.53
C VAL A 121 -6.33 10.60 6.18
N VAL A 122 -7.02 11.20 5.20
CA VAL A 122 -7.12 10.71 3.83
C VAL A 122 -6.59 11.80 2.90
N LEU A 123 -5.54 11.49 2.15
CA LEU A 123 -4.81 12.44 1.30
C LEU A 123 -3.96 11.71 0.25
N SER A 124 -3.42 12.42 -0.72
CA SER A 124 -2.48 11.80 -1.67
C SER A 124 -1.17 11.39 -1.00
N THR A 125 -0.49 10.39 -1.56
CA THR A 125 0.83 9.96 -1.05
C THR A 125 1.85 11.11 -1.10
N ALA A 126 1.82 11.94 -2.15
CA ALA A 126 2.66 13.14 -2.28
C ALA A 126 2.41 14.19 -1.18
N GLU A 127 1.15 14.39 -0.76
CA GLU A 127 0.81 15.31 0.34
C GLU A 127 1.24 14.75 1.71
N TYR A 128 1.21 13.43 1.88
CA TYR A 128 1.58 12.78 3.13
C TYR A 128 3.09 12.70 3.35
N GLY A 129 3.82 12.16 2.36
CA GLY A 129 5.25 11.83 2.49
C GLY A 129 6.20 12.75 1.73
N GLY A 130 5.66 13.65 0.89
CA GLY A 130 6.46 14.38 -0.10
C GLY A 130 6.60 13.63 -1.42
N LEU A 131 7.32 14.23 -2.36
CA LEU A 131 7.47 13.67 -3.71
C LEU A 131 8.51 12.54 -3.75
N GLU A 132 8.11 11.41 -4.34
CA GLU A 132 8.93 10.21 -4.46
C GLU A 132 8.73 9.51 -5.79
N GLY A 133 9.80 8.93 -6.33
CA GLY A 133 9.76 8.07 -7.51
C GLY A 133 9.85 6.59 -7.15
N GLY A 134 9.55 5.75 -8.14
CA GLY A 134 9.75 4.31 -8.11
C GLY A 134 8.74 3.55 -7.25
N ARG A 135 7.62 4.17 -6.86
CA ARG A 135 6.75 3.57 -5.86
C ARG A 135 5.81 2.50 -6.40
N MET A 136 5.57 1.45 -5.61
CA MET A 136 4.65 0.36 -5.97
C MET A 136 3.22 0.85 -6.18
N ASP A 137 2.71 1.73 -5.30
CA ASP A 137 1.33 2.23 -5.38
C ASP A 137 1.08 3.01 -6.68
N ASP A 138 2.03 3.87 -7.05
CA ASP A 138 2.01 4.61 -8.32
C ASP A 138 2.08 3.65 -9.52
N TRP A 139 3.00 2.69 -9.49
CA TRP A 139 3.18 1.73 -10.58
C TRP A 139 1.93 0.85 -10.77
N LEU A 140 1.30 0.43 -9.67
CA LEU A 140 0.08 -0.37 -9.71
C LEU A 140 -1.07 0.40 -10.36
N ILE A 141 -1.30 1.66 -9.98
CA ILE A 141 -2.43 2.42 -10.53
C ILE A 141 -2.20 2.73 -12.01
N GLU A 142 -0.98 3.03 -12.44
CA GLU A 142 -0.64 3.28 -13.85
C GLU A 142 -0.73 2.01 -14.70
N THR A 143 -0.26 0.88 -14.15
CA THR A 143 -0.27 -0.41 -14.87
C THR A 143 -1.68 -0.96 -15.02
N LEU A 144 -2.53 -0.79 -14.01
CA LEU A 144 -3.85 -1.40 -14.00
C LEU A 144 -4.97 -0.48 -14.48
N GLN A 145 -4.81 0.84 -14.35
CA GLN A 145 -5.72 1.94 -14.75
C GLN A 145 -7.14 1.92 -14.15
N LYS A 146 -7.78 0.74 -14.08
CA LYS A 146 -9.16 0.50 -13.61
C LYS A 146 -9.23 0.00 -12.16
N SER A 147 -8.12 0.07 -11.42
CA SER A 147 -8.02 -0.44 -10.06
C SER A 147 -8.13 0.67 -9.02
N ILE A 148 -8.44 0.28 -7.79
CA ILE A 148 -8.29 1.13 -6.61
C ILE A 148 -6.99 0.71 -5.92
N VAL A 149 -6.14 1.67 -5.59
CA VAL A 149 -4.88 1.41 -4.88
C VAL A 149 -4.81 2.29 -3.65
N LEU A 150 -4.92 1.69 -2.47
CA LEU A 150 -4.85 2.41 -1.20
C LEU A 150 -3.66 1.94 -0.38
N ASN A 151 -2.95 2.89 0.21
CA ASN A 151 -1.90 2.64 1.18
C ASN A 151 -2.44 2.96 2.57
N VAL A 152 -2.61 1.92 3.39
CA VAL A 152 -3.10 1.99 4.76
C VAL A 152 -1.89 2.05 5.69
N GLN A 153 -1.59 3.25 6.14
CA GLN A 153 -0.49 3.52 7.05
C GLN A 153 -1.04 3.61 8.47
N LEU A 154 -0.62 2.71 9.35
CA LEU A 154 -1.14 2.66 10.71
C LEU A 154 -0.05 3.00 11.71
N THR A 155 -0.37 3.85 12.67
CA THR A 155 0.48 4.09 13.82
C THR A 155 0.58 2.82 14.63
N TYR A 156 1.79 2.26 14.65
CA TYR A 156 2.12 1.22 15.61
C TYR A 156 3.58 1.34 16.02
N SER A 157 3.79 1.61 17.31
CA SER A 157 5.13 1.68 17.89
C SER A 157 5.55 0.28 18.31
N LEU A 158 6.17 -0.51 17.41
CA LEU A 158 6.89 -1.75 17.79
C LEU A 158 8.04 -1.39 18.73
N ARG A 159 7.78 -1.23 20.02
CA ARG A 159 8.83 -1.29 21.03
C ARG A 159 9.04 -2.75 21.37
N ALA A 160 10.27 -3.14 21.66
CA ALA A 160 10.60 -4.47 22.18
C ALA A 160 9.81 -4.83 23.48
N SER A 161 9.15 -3.85 24.09
CA SER A 161 8.28 -3.97 25.27
C SER A 161 6.78 -4.10 24.96
N ASP A 162 6.36 -4.12 23.70
CA ASP A 162 4.93 -4.23 23.38
C ASP A 162 4.39 -5.58 23.83
N ASN A 163 3.33 -5.54 24.65
CA ASN A 163 2.68 -6.73 25.13
C ASN A 163 1.69 -7.29 24.09
N ASN A 164 1.28 -8.54 24.27
CA ASN A 164 0.34 -9.24 23.39
C ASN A 164 -1.01 -8.49 23.19
N GLU A 165 -1.41 -7.60 24.11
CA GLU A 165 -2.65 -6.83 24.00
C GLU A 165 -2.56 -5.72 22.95
N THR A 166 -1.41 -5.05 22.82
CA THR A 166 -1.18 -4.04 21.77
C THR A 166 -1.28 -4.68 20.38
N LEU A 167 -0.67 -5.85 20.18
CA LEU A 167 -0.74 -6.60 18.93
C LEU A 167 -2.17 -7.09 18.62
N LYS A 168 -2.92 -7.57 19.62
CA LYS A 168 -4.33 -7.94 19.46
C LYS A 168 -5.19 -6.74 19.06
N SER A 169 -4.94 -5.57 19.65
CA SER A 169 -5.65 -4.33 19.31
C SER A 169 -5.38 -3.90 17.86
N LEU A 170 -4.11 -3.88 17.44
CA LEU A 170 -3.73 -3.58 16.05
C LEU A 170 -4.39 -4.55 15.07
N ASN A 171 -4.32 -5.85 15.35
CA ASN A 171 -4.95 -6.88 14.50
C ASN A 171 -6.46 -6.68 14.38
N ARG A 172 -7.14 -6.24 15.45
CA ARG A 172 -8.57 -5.90 15.43
C ARG A 172 -8.83 -4.67 14.54
N LYS A 173 -7.98 -3.65 14.62
CA LYS A 173 -8.05 -2.45 13.77
C LYS A 173 -7.86 -2.79 12.30
N ILE A 174 -6.78 -3.51 11.95
CA ILE A 174 -6.49 -3.98 10.59
C ILE A 174 -7.65 -4.82 10.05
N ARG A 175 -8.14 -5.82 10.81
CA ARG A 175 -9.26 -6.66 10.38
C ARG A 175 -10.54 -5.86 10.15
N THR A 176 -10.80 -4.86 10.98
CA THR A 176 -11.99 -4.00 10.82
C THR A 176 -11.85 -3.15 9.57
N LEU A 177 -10.71 -2.49 9.37
CA LEU A 177 -10.44 -1.68 8.17
C LEU A 177 -10.52 -2.53 6.90
N LEU A 178 -9.85 -3.68 6.87
CA LEU A 178 -9.91 -4.63 5.75
C LEU A 178 -11.34 -5.02 5.40
N LYS A 179 -12.12 -5.46 6.41
CA LYS A 179 -13.52 -5.84 6.19
C LYS A 179 -14.33 -4.69 5.61
N ARG A 180 -14.08 -3.46 6.04
CA ARG A 180 -14.84 -2.28 5.59
C ARG A 180 -14.41 -1.78 4.23
N LEU A 181 -13.12 -1.78 3.93
CA LEU A 181 -12.60 -1.47 2.60
C LEU A 181 -13.10 -2.49 1.57
N ILE A 182 -13.08 -3.78 1.91
CA ILE A 182 -13.61 -4.85 1.06
C ILE A 182 -15.14 -4.72 0.92
N ILE A 183 -15.91 -4.63 2.01
CA ILE A 183 -17.37 -4.51 1.92
C ILE A 183 -17.77 -3.23 1.18
N GLY A 184 -17.08 -2.12 1.42
CA GLY A 184 -17.29 -0.84 0.76
C GLY A 184 -17.11 -0.96 -0.75
N SER A 185 -16.04 -1.62 -1.20
CA SER A 185 -15.79 -1.84 -2.62
C SER A 185 -16.85 -2.72 -3.28
N TYR A 186 -17.41 -3.69 -2.56
CA TYR A 186 -18.53 -4.51 -3.05
C TYR A 186 -19.91 -3.86 -2.92
N ARG A 187 -20.10 -2.81 -2.12
CA ARG A 187 -21.40 -2.16 -1.92
C ARG A 187 -21.59 -0.90 -2.76
N ASP A 188 -20.52 -0.25 -3.16
CA ASP A 188 -20.64 0.88 -4.06
C ASP A 188 -21.12 0.39 -5.45
N LYS A 189 -22.17 1.01 -6.01
CA LYS A 189 -22.83 0.56 -7.26
C LYS A 189 -21.92 0.77 -8.47
N TYR A 190 -21.08 1.80 -8.43
CA TYR A 190 -20.12 2.15 -9.48
C TYR A 190 -18.91 1.22 -9.43
N LEU A 191 -18.38 0.94 -8.23
CA LEU A 191 -17.35 -0.09 -8.05
C LEU A 191 -17.85 -1.47 -8.41
N ARG A 192 -19.09 -1.81 -8.05
CA ARG A 192 -19.72 -3.06 -8.50
C ARG A 192 -19.81 -3.12 -10.02
N TYR A 193 -20.09 -2.03 -10.71
CA TYR A 193 -20.13 -2.01 -12.17
C TYR A 193 -18.73 -2.18 -12.78
N GLN A 194 -17.72 -1.47 -12.26
CA GLN A 194 -16.31 -1.63 -12.66
C GLN A 194 -15.81 -3.06 -12.40
N ILE A 195 -16.02 -3.60 -11.20
CA ILE A 195 -15.66 -4.98 -10.81
C ILE A 195 -16.46 -6.01 -11.63
N ARG A 196 -17.76 -5.80 -11.86
CA ARG A 196 -18.59 -6.73 -12.67
C ARG A 196 -18.26 -6.68 -14.14
N SER A 197 -17.96 -5.51 -14.72
CA SER A 197 -17.55 -5.40 -16.12
C SER A 197 -16.19 -6.04 -16.39
N ALA A 198 -15.32 -6.12 -15.38
CA ALA A 198 -14.11 -6.93 -15.40
C ALA A 198 -14.42 -8.44 -15.19
N ALA A 199 -15.25 -8.79 -14.20
CA ALA A 199 -15.61 -10.18 -13.88
C ALA A 199 -16.54 -10.86 -14.91
N LEU A 200 -17.27 -10.10 -15.72
CA LEU A 200 -18.10 -10.62 -16.82
C LEU A 200 -17.25 -11.07 -18.02
N ARG A 201 -15.93 -10.85 -18.00
CA ARG A 201 -15.02 -11.34 -19.04
C ARG A 201 -14.41 -12.71 -18.74
N GLU A 202 -14.51 -13.28 -17.54
CA GLU A 202 -14.17 -14.71 -17.31
C GLU A 202 -14.57 -15.24 -15.89
N GLU A 203 -14.95 -16.52 -15.83
CA GLU A 203 -15.50 -17.28 -14.68
C GLU A 203 -14.52 -17.57 -13.53
N VAL A 204 -13.69 -16.63 -13.08
CA VAL A 204 -12.64 -16.94 -12.09
C VAL A 204 -12.78 -16.12 -10.81
N PHE A 205 -13.76 -16.46 -9.96
CA PHE A 205 -13.69 -16.10 -8.53
C PHE A 205 -14.49 -17.07 -7.63
N LYS A 206 -14.08 -18.35 -7.57
CA LYS A 206 -14.43 -19.24 -6.46
C LYS A 206 -13.40 -19.11 -5.34
N PHE A 207 -13.35 -17.96 -4.69
CA PHE A 207 -12.55 -17.78 -3.47
C PHE A 207 -13.41 -18.10 -2.23
N SER A 208 -13.15 -19.23 -1.57
CA SER A 208 -13.91 -19.67 -0.40
C SER A 208 -13.43 -18.96 0.87
N TRP A 209 -14.21 -17.97 1.31
CA TRP A 209 -14.00 -17.13 2.50
C TRP A 209 -13.89 -17.89 3.83
N ARG A 210 -14.21 -19.19 3.88
CA ARG A 210 -14.16 -20.00 5.11
C ARG A 210 -12.75 -20.23 5.66
N LYS A 211 -11.69 -19.99 4.87
CA LYS A 211 -10.29 -20.23 5.30
C LYS A 211 -9.58 -19.01 5.91
N ILE A 212 -10.02 -17.78 5.64
CA ILE A 212 -9.37 -16.56 6.17
C ILE A 212 -9.92 -16.13 7.55
N MET A 213 -11.11 -16.60 7.91
CA MET A 213 -11.82 -16.23 9.13
C MET A 213 -11.68 -17.23 10.29
N LYS A 214 -10.75 -18.18 10.17
CA LYS A 214 -10.29 -19.04 11.29
C LYS A 214 -8.94 -18.54 11.77
#